data_AF-A0A401RH19-F1
#
_entry.id   AF-A0A401RH19-F1
#
_cell.length_a   1.000
_cell.length_b   1.000
_cell.length_c   1.000
_cell.angle_alpha   90.00
_cell.angle_beta   90.00
_cell.angle_gamma   90.00
#
_symmetry.space_group_name_H-M   'P 1'
#
loop_
_entity.id
_entity.type
_entity.pdbx_description
1 polymer ?
#
loop_
_entity_poly.entity_id
_entity_poly.type
_entity_poly.pdbx_seq_one_letter_code
_entity_poly.pdbx_strand_id
1 'polypeptide(L)'
;MESEQPDSLEGWVAIRPDVFSETEKSRLRFLVAWNEVEGKFAVTCHSQSRGQRRSAGGESGAQGSWAALYRPEELRWIHRQLATSCSALEPCFPVLPELRAPGLWGLLFPGRSLAEGPEAGAGLETACRQLERYLDVAAELCGRRILLESVFPTDSDGEYFENLTEFRRKSLEQRVSRGRENLREILHQHRAAKDMVTLKTIYQEEDEAYNELVNAATQFYQYLLQPFRDMREFASLCKQEVLKSLEFDELGPRRIQSLEKDAEEWSRRMQEAVCSIQDITVDYFKETVKALAGKCVQSKA
;
A
#
# COMPACT_ATOMS: atom_id res chain seq x y z
N MET A 1 -0.30 29.26 -24.21
CA MET A 1 -0.18 27.91 -24.80
C MET A 1 0.70 27.13 -23.84
N GLU A 2 0.09 26.54 -22.82
CA GLU A 2 0.77 25.61 -21.93
C GLU A 2 1.08 24.37 -22.77
N SER A 3 2.35 24.18 -23.07
CA SER A 3 2.82 22.97 -23.73
C SER A 3 2.59 21.82 -22.77
N GLU A 4 1.65 20.93 -23.10
CA GLU A 4 1.48 19.65 -22.41
C GLU A 4 2.85 18.97 -22.32
N GLN A 5 3.28 18.74 -21.09
CA GLN A 5 4.56 18.10 -20.81
C GLN A 5 4.47 16.67 -21.38
N PRO A 6 5.37 16.26 -22.31
CA PRO A 6 5.23 14.99 -23.04
C PRO A 6 5.33 13.75 -22.12
N ASP A 7 5.76 13.93 -20.87
CA ASP A 7 5.83 12.92 -19.82
C ASP A 7 4.69 13.03 -18.79
N SER A 8 3.60 13.75 -19.09
CA SER A 8 2.48 13.87 -18.17
C SER A 8 1.75 12.53 -18.01
N LEU A 9 1.94 11.88 -16.86
CA LEU A 9 1.19 10.69 -16.44
C LEU A 9 -0.18 11.05 -15.83
N GLU A 10 -0.72 12.22 -16.17
CA GLU A 10 -2.02 12.66 -15.66
C GLU A 10 -3.13 11.74 -16.19
N GLY A 11 -3.85 11.09 -15.26
CA GLY A 11 -4.86 10.07 -15.58
C GLY A 11 -4.35 8.64 -15.73
N TRP A 12 -3.04 8.39 -15.62
CA TRP A 12 -2.47 7.04 -15.67
C TRP A 12 -2.45 6.37 -14.30
N VAL A 13 -2.73 5.07 -14.26
CA VAL A 13 -2.69 4.25 -13.04
C VAL A 13 -1.74 3.07 -13.25
N ALA A 14 -0.79 2.89 -12.32
CA ALA A 14 0.12 1.76 -12.35
C ALA A 14 -0.56 0.52 -11.75
N ILE A 15 -0.51 -0.61 -12.46
CA ILE A 15 -1.07 -1.89 -12.03
C ILE A 15 0.07 -2.72 -11.46
N ARG A 16 -0.14 -3.39 -10.32
CA ARG A 16 0.88 -4.28 -9.76
C ARG A 16 1.22 -5.41 -10.75
N PRO A 17 2.48 -5.83 -10.88
CA PRO A 17 2.87 -6.89 -11.81
C PRO A 17 2.22 -8.25 -11.47
N ASP A 18 1.86 -8.45 -10.21
CA ASP A 18 1.48 -9.74 -9.63
C ASP A 18 0.01 -9.80 -9.15
N VAL A 19 -0.87 -8.92 -9.65
CA VAL A 19 -2.31 -8.80 -9.27
C VAL A 19 -3.07 -10.15 -9.30
N PHE A 20 -2.65 -11.04 -10.19
CA PHE A 20 -3.30 -12.33 -10.41
C PHE A 20 -2.53 -13.51 -9.83
N SER A 21 -1.40 -13.26 -9.15
CA SER A 21 -0.64 -14.32 -8.50
C SER A 21 -1.29 -14.67 -7.16
N GLU A 22 -1.91 -15.85 -7.07
CA GLU A 22 -2.41 -16.38 -5.80
C GLU A 22 -1.23 -16.81 -4.93
N THR A 23 -0.75 -15.91 -4.09
CA THR A 23 0.48 -16.14 -3.31
C THR A 23 0.26 -16.91 -2.01
N GLU A 24 -0.96 -17.06 -1.49
CA GLU A 24 -1.16 -17.66 -0.16
C GLU A 24 -2.38 -18.57 -0.01
N LYS A 25 -2.10 -19.86 0.22
CA LYS A 25 -3.07 -20.86 0.73
C LYS A 25 -3.28 -20.67 2.24
N SER A 26 -3.74 -19.50 2.66
CA SER A 26 -4.14 -19.29 4.06
C SER A 26 -5.51 -19.94 4.31
N ARG A 27 -5.66 -20.64 5.43
CA ARG A 27 -6.97 -21.13 5.87
C ARG A 27 -7.75 -19.95 6.45
N LEU A 28 -8.93 -19.69 5.88
CA LEU A 28 -9.91 -18.78 6.46
C LEU A 28 -10.58 -19.46 7.65
N ARG A 29 -10.90 -18.68 8.68
CA ARG A 29 -11.77 -19.09 9.78
C ARG A 29 -12.90 -18.09 9.89
N PHE A 30 -14.13 -18.56 9.74
CA PHE A 30 -15.32 -17.75 9.93
C PHE A 30 -15.86 -17.86 11.35
N LEU A 31 -16.38 -16.76 11.86
CA LEU A 31 -17.16 -16.71 13.09
C LEU A 31 -18.44 -15.93 12.80
N VAL A 32 -19.58 -16.46 13.23
CA VAL A 32 -20.88 -15.81 13.04
C VAL A 32 -21.57 -15.68 14.39
N ALA A 33 -21.97 -14.46 14.73
CA ALA A 33 -22.69 -14.16 15.96
C ALA A 33 -23.94 -13.34 15.65
N TRP A 34 -24.96 -13.44 16.49
CA TRP A 34 -26.11 -12.56 16.40
C TRP A 34 -25.85 -11.25 17.16
N ASN A 35 -26.04 -10.12 16.48
CA ASN A 35 -26.01 -8.81 17.10
C ASN A 35 -27.45 -8.41 17.49
N GLU A 36 -27.75 -8.47 18.79
CA GLU A 36 -29.06 -8.12 19.35
C GLU A 36 -29.42 -6.64 19.17
N VAL A 37 -28.43 -5.75 19.13
CA VAL A 37 -28.64 -4.30 19.00
C VAL A 37 -29.09 -3.93 17.58
N GLU A 38 -28.43 -4.54 16.59
CA GLU A 38 -28.67 -4.26 15.17
C GLU A 38 -29.70 -5.21 14.52
N GLY A 39 -30.05 -6.31 15.20
CA GLY A 39 -30.92 -7.35 14.66
C GLY A 39 -30.35 -8.02 13.41
N LYS A 40 -29.02 -8.26 13.39
CA LYS A 40 -28.27 -8.75 12.22
C LYS A 40 -27.26 -9.84 12.62
N PHE A 41 -26.86 -10.66 11.65
CA PHE A 41 -25.74 -11.58 11.79
C PHE A 41 -24.42 -10.84 11.58
N ALA A 42 -23.58 -10.82 12.61
CA ALA A 42 -22.20 -10.39 12.52
C ALA A 42 -21.34 -11.55 12.01
N VAL A 43 -20.81 -11.42 10.81
CA VAL A 43 -19.89 -12.38 10.21
C VAL A 43 -18.49 -11.80 10.25
N THR A 44 -17.55 -12.50 10.86
CA THR A 44 -16.14 -12.16 10.83
C THR A 44 -15.32 -13.27 10.22
N CYS A 45 -14.23 -12.91 9.56
CA CYS A 45 -13.31 -13.85 8.92
C CYS A 45 -11.88 -13.49 9.30
N HIS A 46 -11.09 -14.49 9.68
CA HIS A 46 -9.67 -14.32 9.96
C HIS A 46 -8.83 -15.26 9.09
N SER A 47 -7.83 -14.70 8.42
CA SER A 47 -6.84 -15.46 7.65
C SER A 47 -5.72 -15.95 8.58
N GLN A 48 -5.60 -17.27 8.74
CA GLN A 48 -4.47 -17.86 9.47
C GLN A 48 -3.29 -18.02 8.53
N SER A 49 -2.48 -16.98 8.39
CA SER A 49 -1.13 -17.10 7.83
C SER A 49 -0.26 -17.88 8.85
N ARG A 50 0.15 -19.10 8.49
CA ARG A 50 1.12 -19.88 9.27
C ARG A 50 2.51 -19.26 9.07
N GLY A 51 2.83 -18.24 9.87
CA GLY A 51 4.19 -17.80 10.10
C GLY A 51 4.66 -16.62 9.27
N GLN A 52 4.18 -15.41 9.59
CA GLN A 52 4.96 -14.20 9.35
C GLN A 52 4.88 -13.27 10.55
N ARG A 53 5.53 -13.68 11.64
CA ARG A 53 5.95 -12.75 12.67
C ARG A 53 7.31 -12.20 12.24
N ARG A 54 7.32 -10.91 11.90
CA ARG A 54 8.47 -10.00 11.82
C ARG A 54 9.40 -10.20 10.62
N SER A 55 9.14 -9.47 9.56
CA SER A 55 10.18 -8.82 8.77
C SER A 55 9.74 -7.40 8.46
N ALA A 56 10.69 -6.48 8.58
CA ALA A 56 10.47 -5.06 8.79
C ALA A 56 10.09 -4.31 7.51
N GLY A 57 9.25 -3.28 7.67
CA GLY A 57 9.19 -2.11 6.79
C GLY A 57 8.41 -2.29 5.50
N GLY A 58 7.11 -1.94 5.52
CA GLY A 58 6.30 -1.78 4.31
C GLY A 58 4.82 -1.95 4.60
N GLU A 59 4.14 -0.81 4.78
CA GLU A 59 2.69 -0.60 4.70
C GLU A 59 1.78 -1.53 5.51
N SER A 60 1.21 -0.95 6.57
CA SER A 60 0.19 -1.52 7.45
C SER A 60 -1.15 -1.73 6.71
N GLY A 61 -1.19 -2.66 5.75
CA GLY A 61 -2.43 -3.25 5.26
C GLY A 61 -2.98 -4.19 6.33
N ALA A 62 -4.18 -3.89 6.83
CA ALA A 62 -4.83 -4.59 7.91
C ALA A 62 -4.69 -6.12 7.78
N GLN A 63 -4.10 -6.66 8.83
CA GLN A 63 -3.84 -8.06 9.09
C GLN A 63 -5.11 -8.92 8.89
N GLY A 64 -5.29 -9.46 7.68
CA GLY A 64 -6.25 -10.48 7.23
C GLY A 64 -7.48 -10.75 8.09
N SER A 65 -8.23 -9.71 8.46
CA SER A 65 -9.43 -9.82 9.28
C SER A 65 -10.55 -8.99 8.65
N TRP A 66 -11.66 -9.62 8.33
CA TRP A 66 -12.83 -9.00 7.73
C TRP A 66 -14.02 -9.13 8.68
N ALA A 67 -14.90 -8.13 8.69
CA ALA A 67 -16.10 -8.12 9.51
C ALA A 67 -17.22 -7.39 8.78
N ALA A 68 -18.42 -7.95 8.82
CA ALA A 68 -19.61 -7.36 8.22
C ALA A 68 -20.88 -7.82 8.95
N LEU A 69 -21.95 -7.04 8.78
CA LEU A 69 -23.26 -7.31 9.37
C LEU A 69 -24.25 -7.57 8.25
N TYR A 70 -24.98 -8.69 8.32
CA TYR A 70 -25.97 -9.06 7.32
C TYR A 70 -27.34 -9.32 7.91
N ARG A 71 -28.36 -8.95 7.14
CA ARG A 71 -29.71 -9.45 7.31
C ARG A 71 -29.88 -10.85 6.71
N PRO A 72 -30.90 -11.61 7.12
CA PRO A 72 -31.20 -12.91 6.52
C PRO A 72 -31.44 -12.86 5.01
N GLU A 73 -32.04 -11.79 4.48
CA GLU A 73 -32.24 -11.65 3.03
C GLU A 73 -30.93 -11.42 2.29
N GLU A 74 -30.02 -10.64 2.88
CA GLU A 74 -28.70 -10.32 2.33
C GLU A 74 -27.83 -11.59 2.25
N LEU A 75 -27.83 -12.43 3.28
CA LEU A 75 -27.14 -13.73 3.26
C LEU A 75 -27.69 -14.67 2.17
N ARG A 76 -29.02 -14.67 1.95
CA ARG A 76 -29.63 -15.45 0.86
C ARG A 76 -29.21 -14.92 -0.52
N TRP A 77 -29.05 -13.61 -0.65
CA TRP A 77 -28.57 -13.00 -1.89
C TRP A 77 -27.10 -13.36 -2.16
N ILE A 78 -26.23 -13.25 -1.15
CA ILE A 78 -24.82 -13.67 -1.23
C ILE A 78 -24.72 -15.16 -1.59
N HIS A 79 -25.56 -16.01 -0.97
CA HIS A 79 -25.64 -17.42 -1.32
C HIS A 79 -26.02 -17.64 -2.79
N ARG A 80 -27.02 -16.92 -3.32
CA ARG A 80 -27.37 -17.01 -4.75
C ARG A 80 -26.20 -16.61 -5.63
N GLN A 81 -25.48 -15.54 -5.30
CA GLN A 81 -24.27 -15.12 -6.02
C GLN A 81 -23.21 -16.23 -6.02
N LEU A 82 -22.92 -16.82 -4.86
CA LEU A 82 -21.97 -17.94 -4.74
C LEU A 82 -22.44 -19.21 -5.47
N ALA A 83 -23.74 -19.50 -5.45
CA ALA A 83 -24.31 -20.63 -6.16
C ALA A 83 -24.19 -20.49 -7.69
N THR A 84 -24.23 -19.25 -8.21
CA THR A 84 -23.99 -19.03 -9.64
C THR A 84 -22.55 -19.33 -10.07
N SER A 85 -21.57 -19.12 -9.18
CA SER A 85 -20.17 -19.44 -9.47
C SER A 85 -19.83 -20.90 -9.16
N CYS A 86 -20.51 -21.53 -8.19
CA CYS A 86 -20.36 -22.94 -7.85
C CYS A 86 -21.70 -23.59 -7.49
N SER A 87 -22.25 -24.39 -8.42
CA SER A 87 -23.53 -25.09 -8.25
C SER A 87 -23.54 -26.12 -7.12
N ALA A 88 -22.37 -26.59 -6.67
CA ALA A 88 -22.24 -27.52 -5.55
C ALA A 88 -22.65 -26.90 -4.20
N LEU A 89 -22.80 -25.57 -4.11
CA LEU A 89 -23.24 -24.87 -2.90
C LEU A 89 -24.76 -24.76 -2.76
N GLU A 90 -25.54 -25.00 -3.81
CA GLU A 90 -27.01 -24.90 -3.79
C GLU A 90 -27.67 -25.69 -2.64
N PRO A 91 -27.31 -26.95 -2.35
CA PRO A 91 -27.97 -27.71 -1.27
C PRO A 91 -27.43 -27.37 0.14
N CYS A 92 -26.38 -26.55 0.25
CA CYS A 92 -25.61 -26.39 1.49
C CYS A 92 -26.07 -25.19 2.34
N PHE A 93 -26.99 -24.36 1.86
CA PHE A 93 -27.39 -23.16 2.58
C PHE A 93 -28.31 -23.49 3.77
N PRO A 94 -28.01 -22.97 4.98
CA PRO A 94 -28.82 -23.27 6.15
C PRO A 94 -30.18 -22.55 6.15
N VAL A 95 -31.17 -23.17 6.79
CA VAL A 95 -32.48 -22.55 6.97
C VAL A 95 -32.36 -21.45 8.02
N LEU A 96 -32.40 -20.18 7.59
CA LEU A 96 -32.35 -19.04 8.48
C LEU A 96 -33.74 -18.75 9.08
N PRO A 97 -33.81 -18.42 10.39
CA PRO A 97 -35.07 -18.05 11.03
C PRO A 97 -35.68 -16.82 10.34
N GLU A 98 -37.00 -16.84 10.14
CA GLU A 98 -37.75 -15.69 9.63
C GLU A 98 -37.83 -14.61 10.69
N LEU A 99 -36.92 -13.64 10.59
CA LEU A 99 -36.90 -12.47 11.45
C LEU A 99 -37.94 -11.48 10.92
N ARG A 100 -39.09 -11.42 11.60
CA ARG A 100 -40.19 -10.53 11.23
C ARG A 100 -39.71 -9.07 11.30
N ALA A 101 -39.93 -8.33 10.22
CA ALA A 101 -39.66 -6.89 10.19
C ALA A 101 -40.34 -6.19 11.38
N PRO A 102 -39.71 -5.16 11.98
CA PRO A 102 -40.31 -4.46 13.10
C PRO A 102 -41.65 -3.88 12.66
N GLY A 103 -42.75 -4.34 13.27
CA GLY A 103 -44.02 -3.62 13.18
C GLY A 103 -43.87 -2.23 13.81
N LEU A 104 -44.92 -1.40 13.72
CA LEU A 104 -44.97 -0.07 14.36
C LEU A 104 -44.47 -0.04 15.83
N TRP A 105 -44.65 -1.15 16.56
CA TRP A 105 -44.17 -1.32 17.94
C TRP A 105 -42.66 -1.53 18.08
N GLY A 106 -41.99 -2.09 17.07
CA GLY A 106 -40.53 -2.25 17.06
C GLY A 106 -39.78 -0.92 16.90
N LEU A 107 -40.44 0.11 16.36
CA LEU A 107 -39.91 1.48 16.30
C LEU A 107 -40.01 2.23 17.63
N LEU A 108 -41.00 1.88 18.46
CA LEU A 108 -41.22 2.50 19.77
C LEU A 108 -40.36 1.89 20.87
N PHE A 109 -39.90 0.64 20.70
CA PHE A 109 -39.04 -0.05 21.65
C PHE A 109 -37.88 -0.78 20.94
N PRO A 110 -36.86 -0.04 20.47
CA PRO A 110 -35.66 -0.65 19.91
C PRO A 110 -34.94 -1.40 21.04
N GLY A 111 -34.90 -2.72 20.97
CA GLY A 111 -34.26 -3.57 22.00
C GLY A 111 -35.20 -4.53 22.73
N ARG A 112 -36.52 -4.51 22.48
CA ARG A 112 -37.40 -5.63 22.83
C ARG A 112 -37.42 -6.62 21.68
N SER A 113 -36.56 -7.64 21.77
CA SER A 113 -36.60 -8.79 20.88
C SER A 113 -38.02 -9.40 20.86
N LEU A 114 -38.56 -9.64 19.67
CA LEU A 114 -39.75 -10.47 19.44
C LEU A 114 -39.43 -11.98 19.58
N ALA A 115 -38.28 -12.33 20.15
CA ALA A 115 -37.98 -13.67 20.63
C ALA A 115 -38.50 -13.80 22.07
N GLU A 116 -39.82 -13.80 22.25
CA GLU A 116 -40.40 -14.27 23.52
C GLU A 116 -40.27 -15.80 23.56
N GLY A 117 -39.17 -16.28 24.15
CA GLY A 117 -38.97 -17.67 24.50
C GLY A 117 -37.50 -18.03 24.70
N PRO A 118 -37.11 -18.76 25.77
CA PRO A 118 -35.74 -19.24 26.00
C PRO A 118 -35.22 -20.17 24.89
N GLU A 119 -36.10 -20.67 24.01
CA GLU A 119 -35.76 -21.54 22.88
C GLU A 119 -35.37 -20.79 21.60
N ALA A 120 -35.78 -19.51 21.46
CA ALA A 120 -35.51 -18.72 20.27
C ALA A 120 -34.04 -18.27 20.17
N GLY A 121 -33.38 -18.05 21.32
CA GLY A 121 -31.93 -17.84 21.39
C GLY A 121 -31.13 -19.07 20.93
N ALA A 122 -31.58 -20.27 21.31
CA ALA A 122 -30.95 -21.53 20.89
C ALA A 122 -31.10 -21.79 19.37
N GLY A 123 -32.24 -21.41 18.78
CA GLY A 123 -32.46 -21.45 17.33
C GLY A 123 -31.52 -20.51 16.55
N LEU A 124 -31.13 -19.40 17.16
CA LEU A 124 -30.26 -18.41 16.53
C LEU A 124 -28.77 -18.79 16.64
N GLU A 125 -28.36 -19.33 17.79
CA GLU A 125 -27.02 -19.91 17.95
C GLU A 125 -26.78 -21.09 17.00
N THR A 126 -27.80 -21.94 16.79
CA THR A 126 -27.70 -23.04 15.83
C THR A 126 -27.61 -22.54 14.40
N ALA A 127 -28.37 -21.50 14.02
CA ALA A 127 -28.23 -20.84 12.72
C ALA A 127 -26.82 -20.22 12.53
N CYS A 128 -26.27 -19.56 13.54
CA CYS A 128 -24.90 -19.03 13.51
C CYS A 128 -23.85 -20.12 13.24
N ARG A 129 -23.88 -21.24 13.99
CA ARG A 129 -22.95 -22.36 13.79
C ARG A 129 -23.10 -23.03 12.41
N GLN A 130 -24.32 -23.07 11.88
CA GLN A 130 -24.56 -23.59 10.53
C GLN A 130 -24.02 -22.63 9.46
N LEU A 131 -24.17 -21.32 9.65
CA LEU A 131 -23.58 -20.31 8.77
C LEU A 131 -22.05 -20.35 8.78
N GLU A 132 -21.41 -20.53 9.94
CA GLU A 132 -19.96 -20.73 10.04
C GLU A 132 -19.51 -21.91 9.17
N ARG A 133 -20.16 -23.07 9.31
CA ARG A 133 -19.86 -24.27 8.52
C ARG A 133 -20.10 -24.06 7.03
N TYR A 134 -21.18 -23.35 6.67
CA TYR A 134 -21.48 -23.03 5.28
C TYR A 134 -20.37 -22.17 4.65
N LEU A 135 -19.91 -21.14 5.36
CA LEU A 135 -18.84 -20.26 4.87
C LEU A 135 -17.50 -20.98 4.78
N ASP A 136 -17.19 -21.89 5.71
CA ASP A 136 -16.01 -22.75 5.62
C ASP A 136 -16.06 -23.65 4.37
N VAL A 137 -17.19 -24.29 4.09
CA VAL A 137 -17.38 -25.12 2.89
C VAL A 137 -17.36 -24.27 1.61
N ALA A 138 -17.95 -23.08 1.64
CA ALA A 138 -17.92 -22.14 0.53
C ALA A 138 -16.48 -21.67 0.22
N ALA A 139 -15.63 -21.54 1.25
CA ALA A 139 -14.23 -21.16 1.05
C ALA A 139 -13.43 -22.25 0.34
N GLU A 140 -13.73 -23.51 0.63
CA GLU A 140 -13.10 -24.66 -0.02
C GLU A 140 -13.56 -24.84 -1.47
N LEU A 141 -14.82 -24.52 -1.78
CA LEU A 141 -15.43 -24.75 -3.10
C LEU A 141 -15.31 -23.57 -4.07
N CYS A 142 -15.57 -22.34 -3.62
CA CYS A 142 -15.51 -21.13 -4.46
C CYS A 142 -14.10 -20.51 -4.50
N GLY A 143 -13.22 -20.90 -3.58
CA GLY A 143 -11.93 -20.24 -3.37
C GLY A 143 -12.04 -18.94 -2.58
N ARG A 144 -10.92 -18.57 -1.94
CA ARG A 144 -10.82 -17.44 -1.02
C ARG A 144 -11.28 -16.11 -1.63
N ARG A 145 -10.83 -15.80 -2.84
CA ARG A 145 -11.02 -14.47 -3.45
C ARG A 145 -12.49 -14.20 -3.73
N ILE A 146 -13.15 -15.12 -4.42
CA ILE A 146 -14.57 -15.02 -4.77
C ILE A 146 -15.43 -14.96 -3.50
N LEU A 147 -15.10 -15.77 -2.48
CA LEU A 147 -15.83 -15.73 -1.21
C LEU A 147 -15.63 -14.41 -0.46
N LEU A 148 -14.40 -13.92 -0.35
CA LEU A 148 -14.12 -12.66 0.35
C LEU A 148 -14.70 -11.47 -0.39
N GLU A 149 -14.63 -11.39 -1.72
CA GLU A 149 -15.20 -10.29 -2.51
C GLU A 149 -16.74 -10.29 -2.46
N SER A 150 -17.38 -11.48 -2.44
CA SER A 150 -18.84 -11.58 -2.38
C SER A 150 -19.42 -11.36 -0.98
N VAL A 151 -18.72 -11.84 0.05
CA VAL A 151 -19.12 -11.61 1.44
C VAL A 151 -18.71 -10.21 1.83
N PHE A 152 -17.43 -9.88 1.79
CA PHE A 152 -16.87 -8.58 2.21
C PHE A 152 -16.47 -7.74 0.98
N PRO A 153 -17.41 -7.10 0.28
CA PRO A 153 -17.05 -6.20 -0.81
C PRO A 153 -16.19 -5.07 -0.24
N THR A 154 -14.91 -5.09 -0.58
CA THR A 154 -13.99 -3.99 -0.30
C THR A 154 -14.01 -3.04 -1.46
N ASP A 155 -14.35 -1.76 -1.24
CA ASP A 155 -14.17 -0.66 -2.20
C ASP A 155 -12.67 -0.33 -2.45
N SER A 156 -11.77 -1.26 -2.13
CA SER A 156 -10.33 -1.02 -2.16
C SER A 156 -9.77 -1.34 -3.54
N ASP A 157 -10.03 -0.45 -4.49
CA ASP A 157 -9.31 -0.46 -5.78
C ASP A 157 -7.78 -0.34 -5.58
N GLY A 158 -7.34 0.12 -4.40
CA GLY A 158 -5.94 0.23 -4.00
C GLY A 158 -5.15 -1.09 -3.92
N GLU A 159 -5.81 -2.25 -3.87
CA GLU A 159 -5.11 -3.55 -3.92
C GLU A 159 -4.52 -3.84 -5.31
N TYR A 160 -5.13 -3.26 -6.36
CA TYR A 160 -4.71 -3.43 -7.75
C TYR A 160 -3.62 -2.44 -8.17
N PHE A 161 -3.59 -1.27 -7.53
CA PHE A 161 -2.75 -0.17 -7.94
C PHE A 161 -1.41 -0.13 -7.20
N GLU A 162 -0.34 0.12 -7.94
CA GLU A 162 0.97 0.46 -7.38
C GLU A 162 1.01 1.97 -7.12
N ASN A 163 1.67 2.37 -6.03
CA ASN A 163 1.88 3.79 -5.77
C ASN A 163 2.74 4.38 -6.91
N LEU A 164 2.20 5.38 -7.62
CA LEU A 164 2.89 6.02 -8.76
C LEU A 164 4.27 6.56 -8.39
N THR A 165 4.47 6.99 -7.14
CA THR A 165 5.78 7.47 -6.67
C THR A 165 6.78 6.33 -6.56
N GLU A 166 6.35 5.16 -6.08
CA GLU A 166 7.20 3.97 -6.02
C GLU A 166 7.55 3.46 -7.41
N PHE A 167 6.55 3.43 -8.32
CA PHE A 167 6.77 3.06 -9.72
C PHE A 167 7.79 3.99 -10.39
N ARG A 168 7.62 5.32 -10.26
CA ARG A 168 8.57 6.31 -10.79
C ARG A 168 9.97 6.12 -10.21
N ARG A 169 10.08 5.90 -8.89
CA ARG A 169 11.35 5.62 -8.23
C ARG A 169 12.03 4.39 -8.83
N LYS A 170 11.32 3.26 -8.91
CA LYS A 170 11.84 2.00 -9.47
C LYS A 170 12.27 2.16 -10.93
N SER A 171 11.49 2.88 -11.74
CA SER A 171 11.83 3.15 -13.14
C SER A 171 13.13 3.96 -13.29
N LEU A 172 13.28 5.03 -12.49
CA LEU A 172 14.51 5.82 -12.47
C LEU A 172 15.72 5.01 -11.97
N GLU A 173 15.55 4.21 -10.92
CA GLU A 173 16.57 3.30 -10.39
C GLU A 173 17.02 2.25 -11.43
N GLN A 174 16.07 1.70 -12.18
CA GLN A 174 16.37 0.79 -13.28
C GLN A 174 17.15 1.48 -14.41
N ARG A 175 16.84 2.73 -14.74
CA ARG A 175 17.61 3.51 -15.73
C ARG A 175 19.06 3.71 -15.29
N VAL A 176 19.29 4.02 -14.02
CA VAL A 176 20.65 4.09 -13.44
C VAL A 176 21.35 2.73 -13.52
N SER A 177 20.66 1.64 -13.17
CA SER A 177 21.20 0.28 -13.22
C SER A 177 21.60 -0.13 -14.64
N ARG A 178 20.77 0.18 -15.64
CA ARG A 178 21.06 -0.07 -17.06
C ARG A 178 22.25 0.74 -17.56
N GLY A 179 22.30 2.04 -17.26
CA GLY A 179 23.44 2.89 -17.63
C GLY A 179 24.76 2.38 -17.02
N ARG A 180 24.69 1.86 -15.78
CA ARG A 180 25.84 1.26 -15.09
C ARG A 180 26.30 -0.04 -15.73
N GLU A 181 25.37 -0.88 -16.18
CA GLU A 181 25.68 -2.12 -16.90
C GLU A 181 26.29 -1.83 -18.27
N ASN A 182 25.69 -0.92 -19.04
CA ASN A 182 26.22 -0.48 -20.34
C ASN A 182 27.66 0.05 -20.24
N LEU A 183 27.92 0.94 -19.27
CA LEU A 183 29.28 1.46 -19.06
C LEU A 183 30.27 0.34 -18.69
N ARG A 184 29.86 -0.66 -17.89
CA ARG A 184 30.73 -1.82 -17.58
C ARG A 184 31.03 -2.65 -18.81
N GLU A 185 30.06 -2.88 -19.68
CA GLU A 185 30.25 -3.64 -20.92
C GLU A 185 31.23 -2.95 -21.86
N ILE A 186 31.09 -1.64 -22.09
CA ILE A 186 32.00 -0.85 -22.93
C ILE A 186 33.42 -0.84 -22.34
N LEU A 187 33.54 -0.68 -21.01
CA LEU A 187 34.83 -0.81 -20.32
C LEU A 187 35.45 -2.22 -20.47
N HIS A 188 34.65 -3.27 -20.53
CA HIS A 188 35.16 -4.61 -20.81
C HIS A 188 35.65 -4.75 -22.27
N GLN A 189 34.96 -4.14 -23.23
CA GLN A 189 35.37 -4.10 -24.63
C GLN A 189 36.66 -3.28 -24.84
N HIS A 190 36.82 -2.17 -24.11
CA HIS A 190 38.04 -1.35 -24.08
C HIS A 190 39.27 -2.20 -23.78
N ARG A 191 39.21 -3.06 -22.76
CA ARG A 191 40.32 -3.98 -22.40
C ARG A 191 40.62 -5.03 -23.46
N ALA A 192 39.65 -5.39 -24.29
CA ALA A 192 39.77 -6.44 -25.30
C ALA A 192 40.22 -5.89 -26.67
N ALA A 193 40.13 -4.58 -26.88
CA ALA A 193 40.46 -3.94 -28.14
C ALA A 193 41.97 -3.98 -28.42
N LYS A 194 42.32 -4.29 -29.68
CA LYS A 194 43.73 -4.42 -30.13
C LYS A 194 44.10 -3.42 -31.22
N ASP A 195 43.11 -2.79 -31.85
CA ASP A 195 43.31 -1.87 -32.97
C ASP A 195 43.06 -0.41 -32.54
N MET A 196 43.91 0.50 -33.00
CA MET A 196 43.90 1.91 -32.62
C MET A 196 42.63 2.63 -33.09
N VAL A 197 42.10 2.22 -34.25
CA VAL A 197 40.83 2.76 -34.76
C VAL A 197 39.66 2.31 -33.87
N THR A 198 39.63 1.03 -33.49
CA THR A 198 38.62 0.51 -32.55
C THR A 198 38.72 1.11 -31.16
N LEU A 199 39.94 1.42 -30.70
CA LEU A 199 40.13 2.06 -29.39
C LEU A 199 39.58 3.49 -29.40
N LYS A 200 39.78 4.23 -30.50
CA LYS A 200 39.23 5.59 -30.66
C LYS A 200 37.70 5.61 -30.61
N THR A 201 37.04 4.64 -31.25
CA THR A 201 35.57 4.54 -31.21
C THR A 201 35.09 4.18 -29.82
N ILE A 202 35.76 3.24 -29.13
CA ILE A 202 35.39 2.84 -27.76
C ILE A 202 35.54 4.01 -26.77
N TYR A 203 36.54 4.89 -26.90
CA TYR A 203 36.63 6.08 -26.05
C TYR A 203 35.45 7.03 -26.21
N GLN A 204 34.95 7.19 -27.44
CA GLN A 204 33.75 8.01 -27.69
C GLN A 204 32.52 7.36 -27.04
N GLU A 205 32.35 6.05 -27.22
CA GLU A 205 31.27 5.27 -26.61
C GLU A 205 31.34 5.29 -25.07
N GLU A 206 32.54 5.25 -24.48
CA GLU A 206 32.76 5.34 -23.04
C GLU A 206 32.39 6.72 -22.48
N ASP A 207 32.73 7.80 -23.19
CA ASP A 207 32.31 9.17 -22.86
C ASP A 207 30.78 9.30 -22.89
N GLU A 208 30.15 8.78 -23.94
CA GLU A 208 28.69 8.80 -24.12
C GLU A 208 27.98 8.00 -23.03
N ALA A 209 28.39 6.74 -22.79
CA ALA A 209 27.79 5.88 -21.77
C ALA A 209 27.98 6.44 -20.35
N TYR A 210 29.12 7.07 -20.06
CA TYR A 210 29.33 7.77 -18.80
C TYR A 210 28.36 8.94 -18.63
N ASN A 211 28.20 9.77 -19.67
CA ASN A 211 27.28 10.90 -19.64
C ASN A 211 25.82 10.44 -19.47
N GLU A 212 25.42 9.35 -20.13
CA GLU A 212 24.09 8.75 -19.95
C GLU A 212 23.86 8.26 -18.53
N LEU A 213 24.84 7.56 -17.92
CA LEU A 213 24.76 7.14 -16.53
C LEU A 213 24.64 8.35 -15.59
N VAL A 214 25.46 9.39 -15.78
CA VAL A 214 25.40 10.61 -14.95
C VAL A 214 24.06 11.31 -15.10
N ASN A 215 23.51 11.40 -16.31
CA ASN A 215 22.18 11.96 -16.55
C ASN A 215 21.08 11.15 -15.87
N ALA A 216 21.13 9.81 -15.98
CA ALA A 216 20.17 8.93 -15.30
C ALA A 216 20.26 9.06 -13.78
N ALA A 217 21.47 9.07 -13.23
CA ALA A 217 21.70 9.25 -11.80
C ALA A 217 21.20 10.62 -11.35
N THR A 218 21.50 11.69 -12.10
CA THR A 218 21.03 13.05 -11.78
C THR A 218 19.52 13.10 -11.64
N GLN A 219 18.78 12.51 -12.59
CA GLN A 219 17.31 12.48 -12.54
C GLN A 219 16.80 11.66 -11.34
N PHE A 220 17.41 10.51 -11.06
CA PHE A 220 17.05 9.67 -9.91
C PHE A 220 17.28 10.37 -8.56
N TYR A 221 18.48 10.91 -8.33
CA TYR A 221 18.79 11.58 -7.07
C TYR A 221 18.05 12.90 -6.91
N GLN A 222 17.79 13.65 -7.99
CA GLN A 222 16.91 14.82 -7.93
C GLN A 222 15.49 14.44 -7.48
N TYR A 223 14.96 13.31 -7.98
CA TYR A 223 13.68 12.79 -7.55
C TYR A 223 13.69 12.41 -6.06
N LEU A 224 14.74 11.73 -5.58
CA LEU A 224 14.89 11.38 -4.16
C LEU A 224 15.05 12.59 -3.24
N LEU A 225 15.69 13.66 -3.71
CA LEU A 225 15.93 14.86 -2.92
C LEU A 225 14.66 15.70 -2.71
N GLN A 226 13.71 15.65 -3.64
CA GLN A 226 12.57 16.55 -3.66
C GLN A 226 11.74 16.53 -2.36
N PRO A 227 11.31 15.38 -1.81
CA PRO A 227 10.50 15.36 -0.58
C PRO A 227 11.21 15.97 0.63
N PHE A 228 12.53 15.86 0.71
CA PHE A 228 13.30 16.44 1.81
C PHE A 228 13.52 17.95 1.63
N ARG A 229 13.65 18.43 0.39
CA ARG A 229 13.67 19.87 0.10
C ARG A 229 12.35 20.52 0.50
N ASP A 230 11.25 19.89 0.10
CA ASP A 230 9.90 20.33 0.44
C ASP A 230 9.69 20.29 1.97
N MET A 231 10.10 19.22 2.65
CA MET A 231 9.99 19.12 4.10
C MET A 231 10.81 20.18 4.83
N ARG A 232 12.04 20.47 4.36
CA ARG A 232 12.89 21.51 4.93
C ARG A 232 12.24 22.88 4.81
N GLU A 233 11.68 23.20 3.64
CA GLU A 233 11.01 24.47 3.38
C GLU A 233 9.71 24.59 4.18
N PHE A 234 8.89 23.56 4.16
CA PHE A 234 7.64 23.48 4.91
C PHE A 234 7.88 23.63 6.43
N ALA A 235 8.82 22.87 6.99
CA ALA A 235 9.15 22.96 8.41
C ALA A 235 9.69 24.34 8.80
N SER A 236 10.47 24.98 7.93
CA SER A 236 10.94 26.35 8.14
C SER A 236 9.78 27.35 8.17
N LEU A 237 8.82 27.24 7.27
CA LEU A 237 7.62 28.09 7.23
C LEU A 237 6.76 27.89 8.47
N CYS A 238 6.47 26.63 8.85
CA CYS A 238 5.69 26.33 10.05
C CYS A 238 6.36 26.87 11.31
N LYS A 239 7.68 26.67 11.46
CA LYS A 239 8.45 27.22 12.58
C LYS A 239 8.35 28.75 12.63
N GLN A 240 8.49 29.42 11.48
CA GLN A 240 8.41 30.88 11.42
C GLN A 240 7.02 31.37 11.84
N GLU A 241 5.96 30.67 11.45
CA GLU A 241 4.59 31.04 11.83
C GLU A 241 4.34 30.86 13.34
N VAL A 242 4.85 29.77 13.92
CA VAL A 242 4.80 29.56 15.37
C VAL A 242 5.55 30.67 16.11
N LEU A 243 6.74 31.06 15.64
CA LEU A 243 7.52 32.15 16.26
C LEU A 243 6.79 33.49 16.20
N LYS A 244 6.13 33.82 15.08
CA LYS A 244 5.29 35.03 15.01
C LYS A 244 4.16 35.00 16.03
N SER A 245 3.46 33.87 16.18
CA SER A 245 2.38 33.77 17.18
C SER A 245 2.91 33.98 18.60
N LEU A 246 4.12 33.48 18.90
CA LEU A 246 4.78 33.70 20.19
C LEU A 246 5.19 35.16 20.42
N GLU A 247 5.54 35.90 19.38
CA GLU A 247 5.99 37.29 19.47
C GLU A 247 4.84 38.31 19.50
N PHE A 248 3.78 38.07 18.72
CA PHE A 248 2.76 39.08 18.45
C PHE A 248 1.40 38.82 19.12
N ASP A 249 1.08 37.58 19.49
CA ASP A 249 -0.22 37.25 20.07
C ASP A 249 -0.21 37.32 21.60
N GLU A 250 -1.31 37.79 22.20
CA GLU A 250 -1.52 37.73 23.65
C GLU A 250 -1.90 36.31 24.08
N LEU A 251 -0.90 35.49 24.37
CA LEU A 251 -1.06 34.06 24.66
C LEU A 251 -0.95 33.74 26.16
N GLY A 252 -1.75 32.79 26.62
CA GLY A 252 -1.64 32.24 27.97
C GLY A 252 -0.42 31.32 28.14
N PRO A 253 0.10 31.13 29.37
CA PRO A 253 1.37 30.43 29.62
C PRO A 253 1.39 28.98 29.14
N ARG A 254 0.25 28.28 29.20
CA ARG A 254 0.12 26.90 28.67
C ARG A 254 0.23 26.84 27.15
N ARG A 255 -0.27 27.87 26.45
CA ARG A 255 -0.22 27.96 24.98
C ARG A 255 1.18 28.30 24.51
N ILE A 256 1.86 29.22 25.21
CA ILE A 256 3.27 29.54 24.98
C ILE A 256 4.13 28.26 25.07
N GLN A 257 4.03 27.51 26.17
CA GLN A 257 4.77 26.25 26.33
C GLN A 257 4.47 25.21 25.24
N SER A 258 3.23 25.14 24.74
CA SER A 258 2.90 24.24 23.64
C SER A 258 3.54 24.68 22.32
N LEU A 259 3.53 25.98 22.03
CA LEU A 259 4.09 26.54 20.80
C LEU A 259 5.63 26.49 20.81
N GLU A 260 6.28 26.67 21.96
CA GLU A 260 7.72 26.46 22.10
C GLU A 260 8.11 25.02 21.73
N LYS A 261 7.35 24.02 22.22
CA LYS A 261 7.54 22.62 21.84
C LYS A 261 7.30 22.39 20.35
N ASP A 262 6.23 22.96 19.79
CA ASP A 262 5.94 22.86 18.37
C ASP A 262 7.11 23.44 17.53
N ALA A 263 7.67 24.59 17.94
CA ALA A 263 8.82 25.20 17.27
C ALA A 263 10.08 24.32 17.33
N GLU A 264 10.34 23.67 18.47
CA GLU A 264 11.42 22.69 18.61
C GLU A 264 11.19 21.48 17.70
N GLU A 265 9.97 20.94 17.63
CA GLU A 265 9.63 19.83 16.75
C GLU A 265 9.83 20.17 15.27
N TRP A 266 9.38 21.36 14.83
CA TRP A 266 9.61 21.83 13.47
C TRP A 266 11.09 22.03 13.19
N SER A 267 11.86 22.53 14.17
CA SER A 267 13.32 22.64 14.05
C SER A 267 14.00 21.28 13.89
N ARG A 268 13.53 20.26 14.62
CA ARG A 268 14.03 18.89 14.50
C ARG A 268 13.72 18.31 13.12
N ARG A 269 12.49 18.42 12.64
CA ARG A 269 12.08 17.92 11.31
C ARG A 269 12.88 18.59 10.17
N MET A 270 13.11 19.90 10.28
CA MET A 270 13.96 20.63 9.35
C MET A 270 15.39 20.06 9.34
N GLN A 271 15.98 19.81 10.51
CA GLN A 271 17.34 19.29 10.62
C GLN A 271 17.45 17.86 10.07
N GLU A 272 16.48 16.99 10.36
CA GLU A 272 16.42 15.62 9.82
C GLU A 272 16.34 15.63 8.28
N ALA A 273 15.55 16.55 7.70
CA ALA A 273 15.48 16.74 6.26
C ALA A 273 16.81 17.21 5.67
N VAL A 274 17.53 18.13 6.34
CA VAL A 274 18.87 18.59 5.92
C VAL A 274 19.88 17.44 5.94
N CYS A 275 19.91 16.62 6.99
CA CYS A 275 20.78 15.44 7.06
C CYS A 275 20.47 14.46 5.92
N SER A 276 19.19 14.19 5.67
CA SER A 276 18.77 13.31 4.57
C SER A 276 19.19 13.83 3.19
N ILE A 277 19.09 15.15 2.96
CA ILE A 277 19.59 15.80 1.73
C ILE A 277 21.10 15.58 1.57
N GLN A 278 21.87 15.74 2.66
CA GLN A 278 23.33 15.55 2.62
C GLN A 278 23.70 14.10 2.30
N ASP A 279 23.06 13.13 2.96
CA ASP A 279 23.32 11.71 2.76
C ASP A 279 23.05 11.29 1.30
N ILE A 280 21.89 11.68 0.77
CA ILE A 280 21.50 11.40 -0.63
C ILE A 280 22.48 12.06 -1.61
N THR A 281 22.90 13.29 -1.33
CA THR A 281 23.87 14.01 -2.17
C THR A 281 25.24 13.33 -2.16
N VAL A 282 25.68 12.85 -0.99
CA VAL A 282 26.92 12.09 -0.87
C VAL A 282 26.85 10.78 -1.67
N ASP A 283 25.72 10.10 -1.66
CA ASP A 283 25.54 8.86 -2.42
C ASP A 283 25.56 9.09 -3.95
N TYR A 284 24.96 10.17 -4.44
CA TYR A 284 25.11 10.62 -5.83
C TYR A 284 26.58 10.81 -6.22
N PHE A 285 27.35 11.53 -5.40
CA PHE A 285 28.77 11.75 -5.68
C PHE A 285 29.58 10.46 -5.60
N LYS A 286 29.30 9.57 -4.63
CA LYS A 286 29.94 8.25 -4.59
C LYS A 286 29.70 7.47 -5.88
N GLU A 287 28.48 7.48 -6.41
CA GLU A 287 28.14 6.73 -7.62
C GLU A 287 28.84 7.29 -8.87
N THR A 288 28.74 8.61 -9.09
CA THR A 288 29.35 9.29 -10.25
C THR A 288 30.88 9.26 -10.22
N VAL A 289 31.50 9.39 -9.04
CA VAL A 289 32.96 9.27 -8.86
C VAL A 289 33.41 7.83 -9.07
N LYS A 290 32.67 6.81 -8.59
CA LYS A 290 32.99 5.40 -8.86
C LYS A 290 32.98 5.11 -10.35
N ALA A 291 31.98 5.62 -11.08
CA ALA A 291 31.90 5.48 -12.53
C ALA A 291 33.09 6.17 -13.22
N LEU A 292 33.44 7.39 -12.80
CA LEU A 292 34.58 8.14 -13.34
C LEU A 292 35.93 7.45 -13.07
N ALA A 293 36.12 6.94 -11.85
CA ALA A 293 37.34 6.22 -11.48
C ALA A 293 37.52 4.95 -12.32
N GLY A 294 36.44 4.23 -12.61
CA GLY A 294 36.45 3.06 -13.49
C GLY A 294 36.99 3.35 -14.89
N LYS A 295 36.71 4.55 -15.40
CA LYS A 295 37.20 5.09 -16.68
C LYS A 295 38.66 5.53 -16.63
N CYS A 296 39.03 6.36 -15.65
CA CYS A 296 40.39 6.88 -15.51
C CYS A 296 41.46 5.78 -15.28
N VAL A 297 41.10 4.68 -14.62
CA VAL A 297 42.01 3.54 -14.41
C VAL A 297 42.33 2.83 -15.73
N GLN A 298 41.39 2.81 -16.69
CA GLN A 298 41.57 2.08 -17.95
C GLN A 298 42.25 2.92 -19.02
N SER A 299 42.18 4.25 -18.94
CA SER A 299 42.99 5.14 -19.78
C SER A 299 44.49 5.13 -19.48
N LYS A 300 44.94 4.54 -18.36
CA LYS A 300 46.35 4.48 -17.95
C LYS A 300 47.02 3.13 -18.19
N ALA A 301 46.26 2.10 -18.57
CA ALA A 301 46.74 0.76 -18.90
C ALA A 301 46.87 0.60 -20.41
#